data_AF-A0A355DR40-F1
#
_entry.id   AF-A0A355DR40-F1
#
_cell.length_a   1.000
_cell.length_b   1.000
_cell.length_c   1.000
_cell.angle_alpha   90.00
_cell.angle_beta   90.00
_cell.angle_gamma   90.00
#
_symmetry.space_group_name_H-M   'P 1'
#
loop_
_entity.id
_entity.type
_entity.pdbx_description
1 polymer ?
#
loop_
_entity_poly.entity_id
_entity_poly.type
_entity_poly.pdbx_seq_one_letter_code
_entity_poly.pdbx_strand_id
1 'polypeptide(L)'
;MTYLETTAQFYSEVAQTPQVGLCCVQSSPLQLPGLKIPTKMQEMNYGCGTTVHPAELTNQPTILYVGVGGGLEALQFAYFSRYSGSVIAVDPVTAMREAASRNLEIAAQENAWFDPSFVDIRDGDAFALPVPDASVDVVAQNCLFNIFEPADLTKALKEAYRVLKIGGRLIMSDPIATRPIPSHLQQDERLRAMCLSGALTYDQYIQHLVNAGFGQVEIRARRPYRLLDCQGYNLEKPLLLESLDSVSFKVPIPDDGACIFTGKTAIYMGNKDVFDDSAGHVLQRGVPVAV
;
A
#
# COMPACT_ATOMS: atom_id res chain seq x y z
N MET A 1 13.62 -20.42 -12.52
CA MET A 1 12.78 -19.84 -11.45
C MET A 1 12.29 -18.51 -12.00
N THR A 2 11.01 -18.20 -11.88
CA THR A 2 10.46 -16.88 -12.22
C THR A 2 10.66 -15.92 -11.06
N TYR A 3 10.56 -14.61 -11.30
CA TYR A 3 10.66 -13.62 -10.23
C TYR A 3 9.60 -13.83 -9.12
N LEU A 4 8.42 -14.35 -9.47
CA LEU A 4 7.35 -14.68 -8.51
C LEU A 4 7.71 -15.89 -7.65
N GLU A 5 8.31 -16.93 -8.24
CA GLU A 5 8.81 -18.09 -7.49
C GLU A 5 9.96 -17.69 -6.56
N THR A 6 10.90 -16.87 -7.04
CA THR A 6 11.99 -16.31 -6.23
C THR A 6 11.45 -15.47 -5.07
N THR A 7 10.40 -14.66 -5.33
CA THR A 7 9.71 -13.89 -4.30
C THR A 7 9.04 -14.81 -3.27
N ALA A 8 8.28 -15.81 -3.70
CA ALA A 8 7.59 -16.74 -2.81
C ALA A 8 8.58 -17.52 -1.92
N GLN A 9 9.70 -17.97 -2.49
CA GLN A 9 10.77 -18.59 -1.73
C GLN A 9 11.37 -17.63 -0.70
N PHE A 10 11.71 -16.41 -1.12
CA PHE A 10 12.26 -15.38 -0.24
C PHE A 10 11.33 -15.09 0.95
N TYR A 11 10.04 -14.89 0.70
CA TYR A 11 9.06 -14.63 1.75
C TYR A 11 8.81 -15.86 2.64
N SER A 12 8.91 -17.07 2.09
CA SER A 12 8.86 -18.31 2.89
C SER A 12 10.04 -18.42 3.86
N GLU A 13 11.24 -17.99 3.47
CA GLU A 13 12.44 -18.01 4.32
C GLU A 13 12.32 -17.01 5.48
N VAL A 14 11.92 -15.77 5.19
CA VAL A 14 11.77 -14.72 6.22
C VAL A 14 10.56 -14.96 7.13
N ALA A 15 9.62 -15.84 6.74
CA ALA A 15 8.56 -16.35 7.62
C ALA A 15 9.08 -17.07 8.85
N GLN A 16 10.14 -17.85 8.63
CA GLN A 16 10.72 -18.73 9.62
C GLN A 16 11.81 -17.97 10.38
N THR A 17 12.64 -17.24 9.63
CA THR A 17 13.78 -16.47 10.17
C THR A 17 13.66 -15.01 9.75
N PRO A 18 12.92 -14.18 10.52
CA PRO A 18 12.71 -12.79 10.15
C PRO A 18 14.03 -12.03 9.98
N GLN A 19 14.15 -11.31 8.86
CA GLN A 19 15.27 -10.42 8.60
C GLN A 19 14.89 -9.00 9.02
N VAL A 20 15.26 -8.63 10.25
CA VAL A 20 15.02 -7.28 10.78
C VAL A 20 15.73 -6.24 9.89
N GLY A 21 15.00 -5.20 9.50
CA GLY A 21 15.55 -4.12 8.66
C GLY A 21 15.70 -4.49 7.18
N LEU A 22 14.97 -5.50 6.69
CA LEU A 22 14.89 -5.78 5.26
C LEU A 22 14.53 -4.51 4.45
N CYS A 23 13.60 -3.73 4.99
CA CYS A 23 13.29 -2.36 4.59
C CYS A 23 14.15 -1.36 5.40
N CYS A 24 14.83 -0.44 4.70
CA CYS A 24 15.76 0.51 5.32
C CYS A 24 15.10 1.52 6.26
N VAL A 25 13.79 1.76 6.10
CA VAL A 25 12.99 2.59 7.00
C VAL A 25 11.94 1.68 7.62
N GLN A 26 12.21 1.19 8.83
CA GLN A 26 11.15 0.59 9.64
C GLN A 26 10.18 1.71 10.02
N SER A 27 8.97 1.68 9.48
CA SER A 27 7.89 2.50 10.02
C SER A 27 7.69 2.08 11.48
N SER A 28 7.72 3.06 12.39
CA SER A 28 7.33 2.80 13.77
C SER A 28 5.85 2.41 13.76
N PRO A 29 5.47 1.25 14.35
CA PRO A 29 4.08 0.87 14.45
C PRO A 29 3.26 1.96 15.15
N LEU A 30 1.98 2.07 14.83
CA LEU A 30 1.09 3.02 15.47
C LEU A 30 1.06 2.76 16.98
N GLN A 31 1.36 3.80 17.76
CA GLN A 31 1.25 3.78 19.22
C GLN A 31 -0.17 4.24 19.59
N LEU A 32 -1.09 3.29 19.67
CA LEU A 32 -2.49 3.56 20.00
C LEU A 32 -2.82 3.09 21.43
N PRO A 33 -3.72 3.77 22.15
CA PRO A 33 -4.12 3.36 23.50
C PRO A 33 -4.60 1.90 23.54
N GLY A 34 -3.91 1.08 24.33
CA GLY A 34 -4.23 -0.34 24.52
C GLY A 34 -3.82 -1.26 23.37
N LEU A 35 -3.19 -0.74 22.29
CA LEU A 35 -2.59 -1.56 21.24
C LEU A 35 -1.16 -1.94 21.64
N LYS A 36 -0.92 -3.24 21.78
CA LYS A 36 0.41 -3.84 21.91
C LYS A 36 0.70 -4.62 20.65
N ILE A 37 1.83 -4.32 20.03
CA ILE A 37 2.30 -5.04 18.85
C ILE A 37 3.26 -6.14 19.31
N PRO A 38 2.94 -7.44 19.11
CA PRO A 38 3.86 -8.52 19.44
C PRO A 38 5.23 -8.32 18.79
N THR A 39 6.31 -8.60 19.52
CA THR A 39 7.69 -8.44 19.02
C THR A 39 7.90 -9.14 17.68
N LYS A 40 7.30 -10.32 17.50
CA LYS A 40 7.43 -11.09 16.26
C LYS A 40 6.85 -10.38 15.04
N MET A 41 5.74 -9.63 15.21
CA MET A 41 5.19 -8.80 14.14
C MET A 41 6.13 -7.65 13.77
N GLN A 42 6.83 -7.08 14.76
CA GLN A 42 7.80 -5.99 14.53
C GLN A 42 9.05 -6.50 13.78
N GLU A 43 9.54 -7.69 14.14
CA GLU A 43 10.65 -8.36 13.44
C GLU A 43 10.31 -8.69 11.98
N MET A 44 9.02 -8.89 11.69
CA MET A 44 8.46 -9.19 10.38
C MET A 44 7.85 -7.97 9.68
N ASN A 45 8.17 -6.75 10.14
CA ASN A 45 7.72 -5.53 9.49
C ASN A 45 8.60 -5.22 8.27
N TYR A 46 8.09 -5.57 7.09
CA TYR A 46 8.71 -5.29 5.78
C TYR A 46 7.99 -4.17 5.01
N GLY A 47 7.26 -3.30 5.74
CA GLY A 47 6.61 -2.13 5.15
C GLY A 47 7.56 -0.94 5.00
N CYS A 48 7.23 -0.04 4.09
CA CYS A 48 7.94 1.23 3.82
C CYS A 48 7.21 2.48 4.37
N GLY A 49 6.04 2.27 4.98
CA GLY A 49 5.16 3.31 5.48
C GLY A 49 4.03 2.69 6.32
N THR A 50 2.86 3.32 6.32
CA THR A 50 1.65 2.77 6.92
C THR A 50 0.45 3.00 6.02
N THR A 51 -0.39 1.99 5.86
CA THR A 51 -1.66 2.11 5.12
C THR A 51 -2.87 2.36 6.04
N VAL A 52 -2.66 2.35 7.36
CA VAL A 52 -3.73 2.44 8.34
C VAL A 52 -3.98 3.91 8.67
N HIS A 53 -5.02 4.48 8.05
CA HIS A 53 -5.40 5.87 8.27
C HIS A 53 -6.84 5.98 8.81
N PRO A 54 -7.07 6.53 10.02
CA PRO A 54 -8.40 6.54 10.64
C PRO A 54 -9.50 7.18 9.80
N ALA A 55 -9.18 8.21 9.01
CA ALA A 55 -10.15 8.88 8.13
C ALA A 55 -10.72 7.92 7.07
N GLU A 56 -9.93 6.94 6.64
CA GLU A 56 -10.33 5.95 5.64
C GLU A 56 -11.07 4.76 6.27
N LEU A 57 -11.15 4.70 7.61
CA LEU A 57 -11.73 3.58 8.37
C LEU A 57 -13.07 3.96 9.02
N THR A 58 -13.68 5.05 8.56
CA THR A 58 -14.99 5.52 9.03
C THR A 58 -16.13 4.62 8.55
N ASN A 59 -17.21 4.58 9.33
CA ASN A 59 -18.44 3.83 9.01
C ASN A 59 -18.28 2.30 8.88
N GLN A 60 -17.34 1.70 9.62
CA GLN A 60 -17.12 0.24 9.64
C GLN A 60 -16.91 -0.35 8.24
N PRO A 61 -15.86 0.06 7.52
CA PRO A 61 -15.61 -0.41 6.16
C PRO A 61 -15.15 -1.87 6.17
N THR A 62 -15.54 -2.62 5.14
CA THR A 62 -14.90 -3.91 4.84
C THR A 62 -13.51 -3.66 4.24
N ILE A 63 -12.48 -4.20 4.88
CA ILE A 63 -11.07 -3.97 4.53
C ILE A 63 -10.50 -5.24 3.91
N LEU A 64 -9.84 -5.11 2.76
CA LEU A 64 -9.02 -6.14 2.15
C LEU A 64 -7.55 -5.73 2.20
N TYR A 65 -6.73 -6.49 2.90
CA TYR A 65 -5.29 -6.25 3.01
C TYR A 65 -4.52 -7.29 2.20
N VAL A 66 -3.73 -6.83 1.22
CA VAL A 66 -2.98 -7.68 0.29
C VAL A 66 -1.52 -7.75 0.73
N GLY A 67 -1.03 -8.96 1.02
CA GLY A 67 0.29 -9.21 1.61
C GLY A 67 0.27 -9.13 3.13
N VAL A 68 -0.37 -10.11 3.79
CA VAL A 68 -0.54 -10.12 5.27
C VAL A 68 0.79 -10.03 6.02
N GLY A 69 1.87 -10.56 5.45
CA GLY A 69 3.19 -10.58 6.07
C GLY A 69 3.16 -11.19 7.48
N GLY A 70 3.74 -10.50 8.46
CA GLY A 70 3.68 -10.92 9.86
C GLY A 70 2.35 -10.66 10.58
N GLY A 71 1.35 -10.04 9.94
CA GLY A 71 0.05 -9.70 10.54
C GLY A 71 -0.03 -8.30 11.18
N LEU A 72 1.03 -7.49 11.07
CA LEU A 72 1.12 -6.17 11.71
C LEU A 72 0.02 -5.20 11.28
N GLU A 73 -0.14 -4.95 9.97
CA GLU A 73 -1.15 -4.02 9.48
C GLU A 73 -2.57 -4.57 9.66
N ALA A 74 -2.77 -5.88 9.53
CA ALA A 74 -4.06 -6.51 9.81
C ALA A 74 -4.52 -6.27 11.26
N LEU A 75 -3.61 -6.39 12.24
CA LEU A 75 -3.89 -6.07 13.64
C LEU A 75 -4.22 -4.56 13.83
N GLN A 76 -3.48 -3.69 13.15
CA GLN A 76 -3.71 -2.24 13.22
C GLN A 76 -5.04 -1.83 12.56
N PHE A 77 -5.44 -2.45 11.45
CA PHE A 77 -6.77 -2.26 10.87
C PHE A 77 -7.88 -2.74 11.82
N ALA A 78 -7.71 -3.93 12.41
CA ALA A 78 -8.65 -4.49 13.38
C ALA A 78 -8.80 -3.61 14.64
N TYR A 79 -7.80 -2.81 14.99
CA TYR A 79 -7.92 -1.84 16.09
C TYR A 79 -9.04 -0.82 15.85
N PHE A 80 -9.18 -0.34 14.62
CA PHE A 80 -10.23 0.61 14.21
C PHE A 80 -11.54 -0.10 13.87
N SER A 81 -11.47 -1.35 13.40
CA SER A 81 -12.62 -2.16 13.03
C SER A 81 -12.71 -3.41 13.91
N ARG A 82 -13.37 -3.29 15.06
CA ARG A 82 -13.43 -4.35 16.11
C ARG A 82 -14.63 -5.28 15.98
N TYR A 83 -14.78 -5.91 14.81
CA TYR A 83 -15.82 -6.90 14.57
C TYR A 83 -15.29 -8.04 13.69
N SER A 84 -15.93 -9.21 13.80
CA SER A 84 -15.49 -10.42 13.10
C SER A 84 -15.53 -10.24 11.59
N GLY A 85 -14.45 -10.66 10.91
CA GLY A 85 -14.30 -10.55 9.46
C GLY A 85 -14.19 -9.12 8.93
N SER A 86 -13.90 -8.13 9.79
CA SER A 86 -13.70 -6.74 9.37
C SER A 86 -12.50 -6.55 8.45
N VAL A 87 -11.46 -7.36 8.66
CA VAL A 87 -10.24 -7.38 7.85
C VAL A 87 -10.14 -8.72 7.15
N ILE A 88 -10.20 -8.73 5.83
CA ILE A 88 -9.83 -9.87 5.00
C ILE A 88 -8.36 -9.67 4.65
N ALA A 89 -7.48 -10.58 5.06
CA ALA A 89 -6.07 -10.51 4.74
C ALA A 89 -5.67 -11.64 3.79
N VAL A 90 -4.97 -11.32 2.72
CA VAL A 90 -4.58 -12.30 1.68
C VAL A 90 -3.08 -12.32 1.52
N ASP A 91 -2.53 -13.49 1.26
CA ASP A 91 -1.11 -13.68 0.96
C ASP A 91 -0.95 -14.98 0.17
N PRO A 92 -0.10 -15.06 -0.86
CA PRO A 92 0.09 -16.29 -1.63
C PRO A 92 1.03 -17.30 -0.93
N VAL A 93 1.82 -16.87 0.05
CA VAL A 93 2.83 -17.72 0.70
C VAL A 93 2.25 -18.37 1.95
N THR A 94 2.07 -19.70 1.92
CA THR A 94 1.55 -20.47 3.07
C THR A 94 2.29 -20.18 4.36
N ALA A 95 3.63 -20.14 4.33
CA ALA A 95 4.44 -19.87 5.50
C ALA A 95 4.20 -18.46 6.10
N MET A 96 3.89 -17.45 5.26
CA MET A 96 3.48 -16.11 5.74
C MET A 96 2.14 -16.17 6.45
N ARG A 97 1.13 -16.82 5.85
CA ARG A 97 -0.21 -16.94 6.45
C ARG A 97 -0.18 -17.65 7.80
N GLU A 98 0.61 -18.72 7.90
CA GLU A 98 0.80 -19.44 9.17
C GLU A 98 1.52 -18.57 10.22
N ALA A 99 2.53 -17.79 9.81
CA ALA A 99 3.23 -16.88 10.71
C ALA A 99 2.30 -15.76 11.21
N ALA A 100 1.53 -15.13 10.30
CA ALA A 100 0.51 -14.14 10.66
C ALA A 100 -0.53 -14.71 11.62
N SER A 101 -1.04 -15.91 11.35
CA SER A 101 -2.02 -16.58 12.23
C SER A 101 -1.45 -16.76 13.65
N ARG A 102 -0.24 -17.32 13.78
CA ARG A 102 0.43 -17.47 15.08
C ARG A 102 0.65 -16.13 15.79
N ASN A 103 1.03 -15.10 15.04
CA ASN A 103 1.27 -13.77 15.61
C ASN A 103 -0.03 -13.12 16.09
N LEU A 104 -1.15 -13.28 15.39
CA LEU A 104 -2.45 -12.76 15.81
C LEU A 104 -2.95 -13.45 17.09
N GLU A 105 -2.67 -14.74 17.27
CA GLU A 105 -2.94 -15.44 18.54
C GLU A 105 -2.14 -14.84 19.71
N ILE A 106 -0.87 -14.49 19.49
CA ILE A 106 -0.06 -13.77 20.48
C ILE A 106 -0.67 -12.38 20.74
N ALA A 107 -1.08 -11.67 19.68
CA ALA A 107 -1.73 -10.38 19.82
C ALA A 107 -3.00 -10.45 20.68
N ALA A 108 -3.82 -11.51 20.55
CA ALA A 108 -5.02 -11.71 21.36
C ALA A 108 -4.71 -11.92 22.85
N GLN A 109 -3.58 -12.54 23.18
CA GLN A 109 -3.12 -12.68 24.57
C GLN A 109 -2.63 -11.35 25.15
N GLU A 110 -2.04 -10.48 24.32
CA GLU A 110 -1.47 -9.20 24.74
C GLU A 110 -2.48 -8.03 24.72
N ASN A 111 -3.57 -8.17 23.96
CA ASN A 111 -4.56 -7.14 23.70
C ASN A 111 -5.97 -7.62 24.06
N ALA A 112 -6.48 -7.23 25.23
CA ALA A 112 -7.81 -7.65 25.71
C ALA A 112 -9.00 -7.23 24.82
N TRP A 113 -8.80 -6.29 23.89
CA TRP A 113 -9.82 -5.83 22.95
C TRP A 113 -9.81 -6.61 21.62
N PHE A 114 -8.75 -7.36 21.34
CA PHE A 114 -8.55 -8.02 20.05
C PHE A 114 -9.05 -9.45 20.11
N ASP A 115 -9.83 -9.82 19.11
CA ASP A 115 -10.25 -11.20 18.87
C ASP A 115 -9.67 -11.64 17.51
N PRO A 116 -9.00 -12.80 17.40
CA PRO A 116 -8.45 -13.28 16.14
C PRO A 116 -9.49 -13.35 15.01
N SER A 117 -10.76 -13.56 15.33
CA SER A 117 -11.86 -13.58 14.35
C SER A 117 -12.10 -12.24 13.65
N PHE A 118 -11.49 -11.14 14.11
CA PHE A 118 -11.53 -9.86 13.41
C PHE A 118 -10.77 -9.88 12.09
N VAL A 119 -9.79 -10.80 11.96
CA VAL A 119 -8.96 -10.97 10.77
C VAL A 119 -9.24 -12.34 10.14
N ASP A 120 -9.71 -12.33 8.90
CA ASP A 120 -9.90 -13.52 8.08
C ASP A 120 -8.74 -13.67 7.10
N ILE A 121 -7.80 -14.58 7.40
CA ILE A 121 -6.64 -14.86 6.56
C ILE A 121 -6.99 -15.89 5.47
N ARG A 122 -6.77 -15.53 4.20
CA ARG A 122 -7.06 -16.38 3.05
C ARG A 122 -5.83 -16.60 2.16
N ASP A 123 -5.79 -17.75 1.49
CA ASP A 123 -4.91 -17.97 0.36
C ASP A 123 -5.40 -17.16 -0.85
N GLY A 124 -4.48 -16.48 -1.52
CA GLY A 124 -4.77 -15.65 -2.69
C GLY A 124 -3.62 -14.72 -3.04
N ASP A 125 -3.53 -14.35 -4.31
CA ASP A 125 -2.55 -13.38 -4.80
C ASP A 125 -3.23 -12.09 -5.27
N ALA A 126 -2.43 -11.09 -5.62
CA ALA A 126 -2.95 -9.82 -6.09
C ALA A 126 -3.57 -9.87 -7.49
N PHE A 127 -3.40 -10.96 -8.25
CA PHE A 127 -3.93 -11.12 -9.61
C PHE A 127 -5.34 -11.70 -9.64
N ALA A 128 -5.72 -12.48 -8.61
CA ALA A 128 -7.05 -13.04 -8.42
C ALA A 128 -7.43 -13.04 -6.94
N LEU A 129 -7.94 -11.90 -6.46
CA LEU A 129 -8.31 -11.70 -5.07
C LEU A 129 -9.55 -12.56 -4.73
N PRO A 130 -9.54 -13.32 -3.61
CA PRO A 130 -10.61 -14.25 -3.23
C PRO A 130 -11.83 -13.54 -2.62
N VAL A 131 -12.31 -12.48 -3.28
CA VAL A 131 -13.51 -11.73 -2.92
C VAL A 131 -14.32 -11.33 -4.18
N PRO A 132 -15.65 -11.16 -4.06
CA PRO A 132 -16.49 -10.76 -5.18
C PRO A 132 -16.20 -9.36 -5.71
N ASP A 133 -16.69 -9.06 -6.91
CA ASP A 133 -16.70 -7.71 -7.49
C ASP A 133 -17.42 -6.74 -6.54
N ALA A 134 -16.91 -5.51 -6.46
CA ALA A 134 -17.54 -4.42 -5.71
C ALA A 134 -18.02 -4.80 -4.30
N SER A 135 -17.20 -5.56 -3.56
CA SER A 135 -17.55 -6.11 -2.24
C SER A 135 -16.85 -5.43 -1.07
N VAL A 136 -15.72 -4.76 -1.30
CA VAL A 136 -14.91 -4.13 -0.24
C VAL A 136 -14.86 -2.61 -0.36
N ASP A 137 -14.71 -1.93 0.76
CA ASP A 137 -14.66 -0.47 0.82
C ASP A 137 -13.22 0.06 0.74
N VAL A 138 -12.29 -0.71 1.31
CA VAL A 138 -10.85 -0.40 1.36
C VAL A 138 -10.07 -1.60 0.86
N VAL A 139 -9.17 -1.38 -0.09
CA VAL A 139 -8.06 -2.28 -0.39
C VAL A 139 -6.79 -1.61 0.12
N ALA A 140 -5.93 -2.33 0.81
CA ALA A 140 -4.67 -1.82 1.31
C ALA A 140 -3.51 -2.77 1.02
N GLN A 141 -2.33 -2.22 0.74
CA GLN A 141 -1.09 -2.98 0.59
C GLN A 141 0.11 -2.09 0.93
N ASN A 142 1.16 -2.70 1.48
CA ASN A 142 2.38 -2.00 1.85
C ASN A 142 3.59 -2.73 1.27
N CYS A 143 4.36 -2.05 0.41
CA CYS A 143 5.60 -2.54 -0.16
C CYS A 143 5.45 -3.86 -0.96
N LEU A 144 4.35 -4.01 -1.70
CA LEU A 144 4.03 -5.23 -2.46
C LEU A 144 4.10 -5.03 -3.99
N PHE A 145 3.49 -3.97 -4.52
CA PHE A 145 3.29 -3.83 -5.97
C PHE A 145 4.58 -3.60 -6.75
N ASN A 146 5.61 -3.04 -6.11
CA ASN A 146 6.91 -2.86 -6.74
C ASN A 146 7.66 -4.20 -6.98
N ILE A 147 7.16 -5.33 -6.46
CA ILE A 147 7.67 -6.67 -6.80
C ILE A 147 7.30 -7.01 -8.24
N PHE A 148 6.10 -6.59 -8.67
CA PHE A 148 5.56 -6.98 -9.97
C PHE A 148 6.28 -6.32 -11.14
N GLU A 149 6.36 -7.06 -12.24
CA GLU A 149 6.67 -6.46 -13.53
C GLU A 149 5.51 -5.58 -14.01
N PRO A 150 5.72 -4.59 -14.89
CA PRO A 150 4.69 -3.60 -15.25
C PRO A 150 3.36 -4.21 -15.75
N ALA A 151 3.41 -5.33 -16.47
CA ALA A 151 2.22 -6.02 -16.95
C ALA A 151 1.42 -6.67 -15.79
N ASP A 152 2.12 -7.26 -14.83
CA ASP A 152 1.53 -7.89 -13.67
C ASP A 152 1.03 -6.86 -12.65
N LEU A 153 1.74 -5.74 -12.49
CA LEU A 153 1.25 -4.58 -11.74
C LEU A 153 -0.09 -4.09 -12.30
N THR A 154 -0.21 -4.01 -13.62
CA THR A 154 -1.46 -3.60 -14.27
C THR A 154 -2.60 -4.58 -13.96
N LYS A 155 -2.33 -5.89 -13.93
CA LYS A 155 -3.34 -6.89 -13.53
C LYS A 155 -3.73 -6.71 -12.06
N ALA A 156 -2.75 -6.57 -11.17
CA ALA A 156 -2.99 -6.41 -9.74
C ALA A 156 -3.82 -5.15 -9.41
N LEU A 157 -3.53 -4.03 -10.07
CA LEU A 157 -4.30 -2.79 -9.90
C LEU A 157 -5.72 -2.91 -10.44
N LYS A 158 -5.92 -3.58 -11.59
CA LYS A 158 -7.26 -3.87 -12.11
C LYS A 158 -8.05 -4.79 -11.19
N GLU A 159 -7.39 -5.73 -10.56
CA GLU A 159 -8.01 -6.65 -9.61
C GLU A 159 -8.41 -5.94 -8.31
N ALA A 160 -7.54 -5.09 -7.77
CA ALA A 160 -7.90 -4.18 -6.68
C ALA A 160 -9.09 -3.27 -7.06
N TYR A 161 -9.10 -2.75 -8.29
CA TYR A 161 -10.21 -1.95 -8.80
C TYR A 161 -11.51 -2.77 -8.92
N ARG A 162 -11.46 -4.03 -9.38
CA ARG A 162 -12.62 -4.92 -9.51
C ARG A 162 -13.35 -5.10 -8.18
N VAL A 163 -12.60 -5.41 -7.12
CA VAL A 163 -13.16 -5.75 -5.80
C VAL A 163 -13.69 -4.56 -5.04
N LEU A 164 -13.18 -3.35 -5.33
CA LEU A 164 -13.64 -2.12 -4.67
C LEU A 164 -15.07 -1.75 -5.07
N LYS A 165 -15.89 -1.33 -4.10
CA LYS A 165 -17.16 -0.63 -4.36
C LYS A 165 -16.90 0.71 -5.06
N ILE A 166 -17.92 1.25 -5.74
CA ILE A 166 -17.88 2.66 -6.18
C ILE A 166 -17.74 3.55 -4.94
N GLY A 167 -16.81 4.50 -4.96
CA GLY A 167 -16.40 5.31 -3.81
C GLY A 167 -15.45 4.60 -2.83
N GLY A 168 -15.13 3.33 -3.08
CA GLY A 168 -14.07 2.62 -2.36
C GLY A 168 -12.68 3.16 -2.72
N ARG A 169 -11.67 2.83 -1.91
CA ARG A 169 -10.30 3.31 -2.11
C ARG A 169 -9.24 2.22 -1.97
N LEU A 170 -8.20 2.34 -2.79
CA LEU A 170 -6.92 1.66 -2.63
C LEU A 170 -5.98 2.57 -1.82
N ILE A 171 -5.53 2.12 -0.66
CA ILE A 171 -4.53 2.79 0.17
C ILE A 171 -3.22 2.04 0.01
N MET A 172 -2.14 2.74 -0.29
CA MET A 172 -0.84 2.08 -0.42
C MET A 172 0.31 2.93 0.06
N SER A 173 1.38 2.22 0.44
CA SER A 173 2.71 2.75 0.68
C SER A 173 3.69 1.90 -0.13
N ASP A 174 4.32 2.46 -1.16
CA ASP A 174 5.24 1.72 -2.02
C ASP A 174 6.53 2.48 -2.36
N PRO A 175 7.64 1.78 -2.62
CA PRO A 175 8.85 2.39 -3.16
C PRO A 175 8.63 2.89 -4.60
N ILE A 176 8.98 4.15 -4.82
CA ILE A 176 9.17 4.77 -6.12
C ILE A 176 10.64 5.16 -6.30
N ALA A 177 11.08 5.23 -7.54
CA ALA A 177 12.45 5.61 -7.89
C ALA A 177 12.50 7.06 -8.41
N THR A 178 13.52 7.82 -7.99
CA THR A 178 13.76 9.19 -8.48
C THR A 178 14.16 9.24 -9.96
N ARG A 179 14.55 8.09 -10.54
CA ARG A 179 14.85 7.88 -11.96
C ARG A 179 14.67 6.40 -12.32
N PRO A 180 14.53 6.04 -13.61
CA PRO A 180 14.44 4.64 -14.01
C PRO A 180 15.60 3.80 -13.46
N ILE A 181 15.24 2.66 -12.88
CA ILE A 181 16.21 1.68 -12.36
C ILE A 181 16.94 1.04 -13.56
N PRO A 182 18.27 0.91 -13.55
CA PRO A 182 19.00 0.25 -14.63
C PRO A 182 18.58 -1.20 -14.84
N SER A 183 18.62 -1.67 -16.09
CA SER A 183 18.14 -3.00 -16.47
C SER A 183 18.82 -4.15 -15.72
N HIS A 184 20.13 -4.02 -15.43
CA HIS A 184 20.86 -5.06 -14.70
C HIS A 184 20.37 -5.24 -13.26
N LEU A 185 19.85 -4.19 -12.62
CA LEU A 185 19.21 -4.30 -11.32
C LEU A 185 17.78 -4.84 -11.44
N GLN A 186 17.01 -4.39 -12.44
CA GLN A 186 15.63 -4.87 -12.65
C GLN A 186 15.56 -6.39 -12.90
N GLN A 187 16.62 -6.95 -13.49
CA GLN A 187 16.80 -8.37 -13.79
C GLN A 187 17.29 -9.19 -12.57
N ASP A 188 17.69 -8.54 -11.49
CA ASP A 188 18.02 -9.21 -10.24
C ASP A 188 16.72 -9.51 -9.47
N GLU A 189 16.30 -10.77 -9.54
CA GLU A 189 15.07 -11.26 -8.91
C GLU A 189 15.11 -11.16 -7.38
N ARG A 190 16.30 -11.24 -6.77
CA ARG A 190 16.45 -11.11 -5.32
C ARG A 190 16.27 -9.65 -4.90
N LEU A 191 16.89 -8.71 -5.63
CA LEU A 191 16.65 -7.27 -5.40
C LEU A 191 15.18 -6.91 -5.63
N ARG A 192 14.50 -7.58 -6.57
CA ARG A 192 13.07 -7.39 -6.84
C ARG A 192 12.22 -7.88 -5.67
N ALA A 193 12.49 -9.08 -5.16
CA ALA A 193 11.82 -9.62 -3.97
C ALA A 193 12.01 -8.75 -2.71
N MET A 194 13.16 -8.09 -2.58
CA MET A 194 13.45 -7.11 -1.51
C MET A 194 12.89 -5.71 -1.76
N CYS A 195 12.10 -5.55 -2.80
CA CYS A 195 11.46 -4.30 -3.16
C CYS A 195 12.41 -3.15 -3.56
N LEU A 196 13.57 -3.48 -4.13
CA LEU A 196 14.63 -2.51 -4.45
C LEU A 196 14.79 -2.21 -5.94
N SER A 197 14.49 -3.19 -6.81
CA SER A 197 14.79 -3.07 -8.25
C SER A 197 13.57 -2.94 -9.16
N GLY A 198 12.36 -3.15 -8.64
CA GLY A 198 11.11 -3.02 -9.41
C GLY A 198 10.38 -1.68 -9.25
N ALA A 199 10.93 -0.74 -8.47
CA ALA A 199 10.29 0.55 -8.23
C ALA A 199 10.22 1.40 -9.51
N LEU A 200 9.00 1.86 -9.82
CA LEU A 200 8.73 2.78 -10.93
C LEU A 200 8.99 4.22 -10.53
N THR A 201 9.15 5.11 -11.52
CA THR A 201 9.13 6.56 -11.23
C THR A 201 7.74 7.01 -10.81
N TYR A 202 7.67 8.15 -10.11
CA TYR A 202 6.39 8.74 -9.67
C TYR A 202 5.38 8.82 -10.81
N ASP A 203 5.75 9.44 -11.94
CA ASP A 203 4.83 9.65 -13.07
C ASP A 203 4.33 8.33 -13.66
N GLN A 204 5.23 7.34 -13.80
CA GLN A 204 4.86 6.00 -14.27
C GLN A 204 3.87 5.34 -13.31
N TYR A 205 4.14 5.42 -12.00
CA TYR A 205 3.30 4.81 -10.99
C TYR A 205 1.89 5.42 -11.00
N ILE A 206 1.79 6.75 -11.02
CA ILE A 206 0.49 7.45 -11.11
C ILE A 206 -0.26 7.06 -12.38
N GLN A 207 0.44 6.97 -13.52
CA GLN A 207 -0.19 6.54 -14.76
C GLN A 207 -0.75 5.12 -14.69
N HIS A 208 -0.08 4.19 -13.99
CA HIS A 208 -0.61 2.84 -13.77
C HIS A 208 -1.90 2.85 -12.95
N LEU A 209 -2.02 3.71 -11.92
CA LEU A 209 -3.26 3.88 -11.15
C LEU A 209 -4.39 4.41 -12.04
N VAL A 210 -4.14 5.48 -12.79
CA VAL A 210 -5.14 6.07 -13.69
C VAL A 210 -5.58 5.06 -14.75
N ASN A 211 -4.64 4.34 -15.36
CA ASN A 211 -4.94 3.31 -16.37
C ASN A 211 -5.72 2.11 -15.81
N ALA A 212 -5.63 1.85 -14.51
CA ALA A 212 -6.43 0.84 -13.84
C ALA A 212 -7.89 1.28 -13.61
N GLY A 213 -8.17 2.59 -13.69
CA GLY A 213 -9.51 3.16 -13.61
C GLY A 213 -9.76 4.09 -12.42
N PHE A 214 -8.74 4.37 -11.59
CA PHE A 214 -8.88 5.27 -10.45
C PHE A 214 -9.00 6.73 -10.92
N GLY A 215 -10.19 7.33 -10.74
CA GLY A 215 -10.47 8.70 -11.17
C GLY A 215 -9.93 9.80 -10.27
N GLN A 216 -9.57 9.46 -9.03
CA GLN A 216 -8.94 10.39 -8.11
C GLN A 216 -7.79 9.70 -7.37
N VAL A 217 -6.64 10.37 -7.29
CA VAL A 217 -5.46 9.89 -6.55
C VAL A 217 -4.96 11.00 -5.64
N GLU A 218 -4.87 10.73 -4.35
CA GLU A 218 -4.34 11.65 -3.35
C GLU A 218 -2.96 11.20 -2.87
N ILE A 219 -1.96 12.06 -3.06
CA ILE A 219 -0.61 11.82 -2.55
C ILE A 219 -0.54 12.30 -1.10
N ARG A 220 -0.38 11.36 -0.16
CA ARG A 220 -0.38 11.65 1.27
C ARG A 220 1.01 11.98 1.80
N ALA A 221 2.02 11.27 1.32
CA ALA A 221 3.40 11.52 1.67
C ALA A 221 4.37 10.99 0.62
N ARG A 222 5.53 11.64 0.54
CA ARG A 222 6.72 11.10 -0.11
C ARG A 222 7.88 11.23 0.87
N ARG A 223 8.54 10.12 1.18
CA ARG A 223 9.64 10.11 2.16
C ARG A 223 10.84 9.35 1.59
N PRO A 224 12.09 9.77 1.88
CA PRO A 224 13.26 8.97 1.54
C PRO A 224 13.14 7.56 2.13
N TYR A 225 13.32 6.54 1.30
CA TYR A 225 13.19 5.13 1.68
C TYR A 225 14.53 4.40 1.67
N ARG A 226 15.28 4.47 0.56
CA ARG A 226 16.59 3.81 0.45
C ARG A 226 17.47 4.48 -0.60
N LEU A 227 18.77 4.59 -0.31
CA LEU A 227 19.76 4.97 -1.31
C LEU A 227 20.46 3.72 -1.84
N LEU A 228 20.38 3.48 -3.15
CA LEU A 228 21.22 2.50 -3.84
C LEU A 228 22.53 3.22 -4.19
N ASP A 229 23.61 2.86 -3.50
CA ASP A 229 24.92 3.47 -3.70
C ASP A 229 25.64 2.96 -4.95
N CYS A 230 26.69 3.67 -5.37
CA CYS A 230 27.44 3.35 -6.59
C CYS A 230 28.16 1.99 -6.51
N GLN A 231 28.75 1.67 -5.36
CA GLN A 231 29.63 0.51 -5.22
C GLN A 231 28.83 -0.78 -5.04
N GLY A 232 27.85 -0.77 -4.13
CA GLY A 232 27.02 -1.93 -3.80
C GLY A 232 26.10 -2.36 -4.94
N TYR A 233 25.69 -1.44 -5.81
CA TYR A 233 24.72 -1.70 -6.88
C TYR A 233 25.28 -1.46 -8.30
N ASN A 234 26.58 -1.19 -8.42
CA ASN A 234 27.25 -0.92 -9.70
C ASN A 234 26.53 0.19 -10.50
N LEU A 235 26.44 1.38 -9.90
CA LEU A 235 25.78 2.55 -10.47
C LEU A 235 26.78 3.69 -10.72
N GLU A 236 26.59 4.44 -11.80
CA GLU A 236 27.40 5.66 -12.07
C GLU A 236 27.16 6.77 -11.03
N LYS A 237 25.91 6.89 -10.58
CA LYS A 237 25.48 7.84 -9.55
C LYS A 237 24.48 7.17 -8.60
N PRO A 238 24.43 7.57 -7.32
CA PRO A 238 23.46 7.00 -6.39
C PRO A 238 22.02 7.14 -6.90
N LEU A 239 21.17 6.18 -6.56
CA LEU A 239 19.75 6.18 -6.92
C LEU A 239 18.93 6.19 -5.63
N LEU A 240 18.18 7.28 -5.43
CA LEU A 240 17.28 7.39 -4.29
C LEU A 240 15.93 6.75 -4.62
N LEU A 241 15.50 5.84 -3.75
CA LEU A 241 14.14 5.36 -3.63
C LEU A 241 13.42 6.15 -2.55
N GLU A 242 12.18 6.50 -2.82
CA GLU A 242 11.26 7.16 -1.88
C GLU A 242 10.07 6.25 -1.62
N SER A 243 9.47 6.26 -0.44
CA SER A 243 8.14 5.70 -0.25
C SER A 243 7.09 6.70 -0.68
N LEU A 244 6.06 6.21 -1.38
CA LEU A 244 4.90 6.96 -1.82
C LEU A 244 3.67 6.45 -1.07
N ASP A 245 3.18 7.24 -0.13
CA ASP A 245 1.90 6.99 0.54
C ASP A 245 0.79 7.65 -0.31
N SER A 246 -0.20 6.89 -0.75
CA SER A 246 -1.31 7.43 -1.56
C SER A 246 -2.65 6.74 -1.29
N VAL A 247 -3.73 7.44 -1.64
CA VAL A 247 -5.10 6.92 -1.62
C VAL A 247 -5.70 7.13 -3.01
N SER A 248 -6.10 6.05 -3.67
CA SER A 248 -6.68 6.06 -5.01
C SER A 248 -8.15 5.65 -4.95
N PHE A 249 -9.05 6.52 -5.40
CA PHE A 249 -10.49 6.32 -5.26
C PHE A 249 -11.11 5.77 -6.53
N LYS A 250 -11.99 4.78 -6.36
CA LYS A 250 -12.83 4.24 -7.43
C LYS A 250 -14.01 5.19 -7.67
N VAL A 251 -13.72 6.26 -8.39
CA VAL A 251 -14.68 7.25 -8.89
C VAL A 251 -14.51 7.39 -10.41
N PRO A 252 -15.54 7.85 -11.14
CA PRO A 252 -15.43 8.10 -12.57
C PRO A 252 -14.25 9.02 -12.89
N ILE A 253 -13.57 8.76 -14.01
CA ILE A 253 -12.55 9.65 -14.56
C ILE A 253 -13.31 10.76 -15.34
N PRO A 254 -13.14 12.04 -15.00
CA PRO A 254 -13.65 13.16 -15.79
C PRO A 254 -13.14 13.17 -17.24
N ASP A 255 -13.84 13.87 -18.13
CA ASP A 255 -13.47 13.96 -19.56
C ASP A 255 -12.09 14.59 -19.80
N ASP A 256 -11.62 15.44 -18.88
CA ASP A 256 -10.31 16.09 -18.91
C ASP A 256 -9.21 15.31 -18.15
N GLY A 257 -9.54 14.13 -17.62
CA GLY A 257 -8.61 13.21 -16.99
C GLY A 257 -8.79 13.04 -15.48
N ALA A 258 -8.00 12.15 -14.88
CA ALA A 258 -8.11 11.85 -13.45
C ALA A 258 -7.58 13.01 -12.57
N CYS A 259 -8.24 13.23 -11.44
CA CYS A 259 -7.84 14.24 -10.45
C CYS A 259 -6.68 13.73 -9.60
N ILE A 260 -5.48 14.28 -9.78
CA ILE A 260 -4.28 13.90 -9.01
C ILE A 260 -3.92 15.01 -8.02
N PHE A 261 -4.22 14.79 -6.74
CA PHE A 261 -3.91 15.73 -5.67
C PHE A 261 -2.46 15.56 -5.22
N THR A 262 -1.63 16.55 -5.54
CA THR A 262 -0.18 16.49 -5.32
C THR A 262 0.29 17.22 -4.05
N GLY A 263 -0.64 17.87 -3.34
CA GLY A 263 -0.34 18.72 -2.19
C GLY A 263 0.04 20.15 -2.59
N LYS A 264 -0.25 20.55 -3.82
CA LYS A 264 -0.17 21.94 -4.27
C LYS A 264 -1.36 22.72 -3.68
N THR A 265 -1.32 24.04 -3.86
CA THR A 265 -2.37 24.92 -3.34
C THR A 265 -2.93 25.77 -4.47
N ALA A 266 -4.24 25.75 -4.63
CA ALA A 266 -4.98 26.69 -5.46
C ALA A 266 -5.63 27.75 -4.55
N ILE A 267 -5.54 29.01 -4.94
CA ILE A 267 -6.18 30.14 -4.24
C ILE A 267 -6.89 30.98 -5.29
N TYR A 268 -8.21 31.08 -5.19
CA TYR A 268 -8.98 31.96 -6.06
C TYR A 268 -8.89 33.40 -5.55
N MET A 269 -8.40 34.30 -6.40
CA MET A 269 -8.22 35.74 -6.10
C MET A 269 -9.07 36.64 -7.01
N GLY A 270 -10.13 36.11 -7.63
CA GLY A 270 -10.96 36.88 -8.55
C GLY A 270 -11.98 37.80 -7.85
N ASN A 271 -12.82 38.46 -8.65
CA ASN A 271 -13.72 39.51 -8.15
C ASN A 271 -15.04 38.98 -7.58
N LYS A 272 -15.40 37.72 -7.86
CA LYS A 272 -16.61 37.06 -7.33
C LYS A 272 -16.29 36.37 -6.01
N ASP A 273 -17.31 36.02 -5.24
CA ASP A 273 -17.13 35.28 -3.97
C ASP A 273 -16.69 33.83 -4.20
N VAL A 274 -17.08 33.24 -5.33
CA VAL A 274 -16.81 31.86 -5.70
C VAL A 274 -16.42 31.76 -7.18
N PHE A 275 -15.44 30.90 -7.46
CA PHE A 275 -15.16 30.36 -8.79
C PHE A 275 -15.65 28.91 -8.83
N ASP A 276 -16.38 28.56 -9.88
CA ASP A 276 -16.88 27.21 -10.15
C ASP A 276 -16.48 26.88 -11.58
N ASP A 277 -15.67 25.82 -11.75
CA ASP A 277 -15.23 25.36 -13.07
C ASP A 277 -16.28 24.51 -13.80
N SER A 278 -17.41 24.19 -13.14
CA SER A 278 -18.44 23.27 -13.61
C SER A 278 -17.94 21.85 -13.91
N ALA A 279 -16.73 21.52 -13.45
CA ALA A 279 -16.08 20.22 -13.54
C ALA A 279 -15.87 19.58 -12.15
N GLY A 280 -16.51 20.14 -11.12
CA GLY A 280 -16.49 19.61 -9.75
C GLY A 280 -15.56 20.35 -8.80
N HIS A 281 -14.87 21.42 -9.24
CA HIS A 281 -14.02 22.23 -8.38
C HIS A 281 -14.63 23.60 -8.13
N VAL A 282 -14.90 23.86 -6.85
CA VAL A 282 -15.44 25.14 -6.37
C VAL A 282 -14.41 25.79 -5.45
N LEU A 283 -13.91 26.96 -5.83
CA LEU A 283 -12.94 27.73 -5.06
C LEU A 283 -13.58 28.98 -4.47
N GLN A 284 -13.58 29.10 -3.14
CA GLN A 284 -14.00 30.32 -2.46
C GLN A 284 -12.89 31.37 -2.51
N ARG A 285 -13.25 32.64 -2.70
CA ARG A 285 -12.28 33.73 -2.79
C ARG A 285 -11.45 33.83 -1.50
N GLY A 286 -10.13 33.77 -1.65
CA GLY A 286 -9.18 33.87 -0.54
C GLY A 286 -9.09 32.65 0.37
N VAL A 287 -9.82 31.56 0.07
CA VAL A 287 -9.73 30.29 0.80
C VAL A 287 -8.81 29.35 0.02
N PRO A 288 -7.64 28.98 0.58
CA PRO A 288 -6.75 28.02 -0.06
C PRO A 288 -7.37 26.62 -0.09
N VAL A 289 -7.21 25.94 -1.23
CA VAL A 289 -7.63 24.55 -1.41
C VAL A 289 -6.43 23.71 -1.85
N ALA A 290 -6.32 22.50 -1.29
CA ALA A 290 -5.30 21.54 -1.70
C ALA A 290 -5.67 20.94 -3.07
N VAL A 291 -4.69 20.91 -3.98
CA VAL A 291 -4.78 20.35 -5.35
C VAL A 291 -3.55 19.52 -5.70
#